data_AF-I7CS31-F1
#
_entry.id   AF-I7CS31-F1
#
_cell.length_a   1.000
_cell.length_b   1.000
_cell.length_c   1.000
_cell.angle_alpha   90.00
_cell.angle_beta   90.00
_cell.angle_gamma   90.00
#
_symmetry.space_group_name_H-M   'P 1'
#
loop_
_entity.id
_entity.type
_entity.pdbx_description
1 polymer ?
#
loop_
_entity_poly.entity_id
_entity_poly.type
_entity_poly.pdbx_seq_one_letter_code
_entity_poly.pdbx_strand_id
1 'polypeptide(L)'
;MRTGLLAILIGIPLAWHLGLTAVAYYDAGRVGLEPPKKWAAITFCLPLLGFFIYLFERSELSYDPENDPYRGHNFNVHPSRADDSPLPTRDDDPRSLSEDDEDGG
;
A
#
# COMPACT_ATOMS: atom_id res chain seq x y z
N MET A 1 -25.04 27.31 -4.78
CA MET A 1 -25.00 26.21 -3.79
C MET A 1 -23.86 25.22 -4.02
N ARG A 2 -23.63 24.71 -5.24
CA ARG A 2 -22.60 23.69 -5.52
C ARG A 2 -21.16 24.11 -5.18
N THR A 3 -20.79 25.36 -5.46
CA THR A 3 -19.44 25.89 -5.18
C THR A 3 -19.16 26.10 -3.69
N GLY A 4 -20.16 26.55 -2.92
CA GLY A 4 -20.00 26.75 -1.47
C GLY A 4 -19.81 25.44 -0.72
N LEU A 5 -20.58 24.42 -1.07
CA LEU A 5 -20.41 23.07 -0.50
C LEU A 5 -19.03 22.50 -0.83
N LEU A 6 -18.57 22.65 -2.08
CA LEU A 6 -17.24 22.20 -2.51
C LEU A 6 -16.12 22.93 -1.75
N ALA A 7 -16.26 24.24 -1.58
CA ALA A 7 -15.31 25.03 -0.79
C ALA A 7 -15.25 24.56 0.68
N ILE A 8 -16.38 24.19 1.28
CA ILE A 8 -16.42 23.64 2.64
C ILE A 8 -15.76 22.26 2.69
N LEU A 9 -16.13 21.36 1.77
CA LEU A 9 -15.64 19.97 1.73
C LEU A 9 -14.14 19.88 1.48
N ILE A 10 -13.56 20.79 0.72
CA ILE A 10 -12.11 20.80 0.43
C ILE A 10 -11.38 21.74 1.40
N GLY A 11 -11.93 22.93 1.63
CA GLY A 11 -11.27 23.98 2.40
C GLY A 11 -11.11 23.66 3.87
N ILE A 12 -12.13 23.09 4.52
CA ILE A 12 -12.03 22.75 5.95
C ILE A 12 -10.96 21.67 6.19
N PRO A 13 -10.96 20.52 5.48
CA PRO A 13 -9.91 19.52 5.66
C PRO A 13 -8.52 20.05 5.31
N LEU A 14 -8.40 20.86 4.26
CA LEU A 14 -7.12 21.46 3.88
C LEU A 14 -6.59 22.40 4.96
N ALA A 15 -7.45 23.28 5.48
CA ALA A 15 -7.09 24.20 6.57
C ALA A 15 -6.72 23.44 7.84
N TRP A 16 -7.46 22.39 8.19
CA TRP A 16 -7.16 21.53 9.33
C TRP A 16 -5.81 20.84 9.18
N HIS A 17 -5.53 20.29 8.00
CA HIS A 17 -4.26 19.61 7.69
C HIS A 17 -3.06 20.56 7.79
N LEU A 18 -3.18 21.77 7.23
CA LEU A 18 -2.16 22.81 7.36
C LEU A 18 -1.96 23.25 8.81
N GLY A 19 -3.06 23.38 9.57
CA GLY A 19 -3.02 23.69 11.00
C GLY A 19 -2.26 22.64 11.80
N LEU A 20 -2.56 21.35 11.60
CA LEU A 20 -1.85 20.25 12.24
C LEU A 20 -0.37 20.20 11.84
N THR A 21 -0.05 20.46 10.57
CA THR A 21 1.33 20.54 10.09
C THR A 21 2.11 21.65 10.81
N ALA A 22 1.49 22.82 10.99
CA ALA A 22 2.09 23.93 11.72
C ALA A 22 2.28 23.60 13.20
N VAL A 23 1.31 22.92 13.83
CA VAL A 23 1.43 22.43 15.21
C VAL A 23 2.59 21.45 15.33
N ALA A 24 2.70 20.46 14.44
CA ALA A 24 3.80 19.50 14.45
C ALA A 24 5.16 20.18 14.29
N TYR A 25 5.28 21.19 13.43
CA TYR A 25 6.51 21.98 13.29
C TYR A 25 6.86 22.71 14.59
N TYR A 26 5.90 23.39 15.20
CA TYR A 26 6.13 24.17 16.42
C TYR A 26 6.44 23.27 17.63
N ASP A 27 5.64 22.22 17.81
CA ASP A 27 5.77 21.30 18.93
C ASP A 27 7.06 20.48 18.85
N ALA A 28 7.44 20.01 17.65
CA ALA A 28 8.68 19.24 17.47
C ALA A 28 9.92 19.98 17.97
N GLY A 29 9.99 21.31 17.81
CA GLY A 29 11.08 22.12 18.35
C GLY A 29 11.06 22.23 19.88
N ARG A 30 9.88 22.14 20.51
CA ARG A 30 9.72 22.23 21.97
C ARG A 30 9.99 20.90 22.67
N VAL A 31 9.66 19.77 22.04
CA VAL A 31 9.80 18.43 22.62
C VAL A 31 11.11 17.72 22.23
N GLY A 32 12.04 18.41 21.55
CA GLY A 32 13.35 17.87 21.18
C GLY A 32 13.35 16.95 19.95
N LEU A 33 12.31 17.01 19.13
CA LEU A 33 12.19 16.25 17.88
C LEU A 33 12.89 17.00 16.73
N GLU A 34 14.22 16.93 16.69
CA GLU A 34 15.01 17.63 15.68
C GLU A 34 15.25 16.81 14.38
N PRO A 35 15.34 17.48 13.21
CA PRO A 35 14.95 18.87 12.98
C PRO A 35 13.41 19.00 12.84
N PRO A 36 12.77 20.07 13.34
CA PRO A 36 11.31 20.24 13.26
C PRO A 36 10.75 20.20 11.82
N LYS A 37 11.55 20.63 10.84
CA LYS A 37 11.21 20.58 9.41
C LYS A 37 10.95 19.16 8.91
N LYS A 38 11.65 18.16 9.46
CA LYS A 38 11.45 16.73 9.10
C LYS A 38 10.04 16.29 9.46
N TRP A 39 9.61 16.59 10.69
CA TRP A 39 8.30 16.19 11.18
C TRP A 39 7.16 16.95 10.51
N ALA A 40 7.37 18.23 10.22
CA ALA A 40 6.45 19.00 9.40
C ALA A 40 6.29 18.40 7.99
N ALA A 41 7.39 18.03 7.34
CA ALA A 41 7.37 17.41 6.01
C ALA A 41 6.65 16.05 6.03
N ILE A 42 6.95 15.20 7.01
CA ILE A 42 6.26 13.90 7.17
C ILE A 42 4.75 14.11 7.34
N THR A 43 4.35 15.01 8.24
CA THR A 43 2.94 15.30 8.51
C THR A 43 2.24 15.85 7.27
N PHE A 44 2.87 16.81 6.59
CA PHE A 44 2.33 17.44 5.39
C PHE A 44 2.12 16.47 4.24
N CYS A 45 3.09 15.57 4.00
CA CYS A 45 3.09 14.64 2.88
C CYS A 45 2.27 13.36 3.13
N LEU A 46 1.83 13.10 4.37
CA LEU A 46 1.10 11.88 4.71
C LEU A 46 -0.14 11.61 3.82
N PRO A 47 -0.95 12.61 3.42
CA PRO A 47 -2.09 12.38 2.54
C PRO A 47 -1.72 11.84 1.15
N LEU A 48 -0.47 12.02 0.71
CA LEU A 48 0.01 11.46 -0.57
C LEU A 48 -0.06 9.93 -0.56
N LEU A 49 0.10 9.28 0.60
CA LEU A 49 -0.04 7.83 0.71
C LEU A 49 -1.44 7.37 0.30
N GLY A 50 -2.48 8.06 0.79
CA GLY A 50 -3.87 7.79 0.39
C GLY A 50 -4.09 8.04 -1.11
N PHE A 51 -3.45 9.06 -1.67
CA PHE A 51 -3.50 9.32 -3.10
C PHE A 51 -2.83 8.20 -3.92
N PHE A 52 -1.66 7.70 -3.49
CA PHE A 52 -1.02 6.57 -4.16
C PHE A 52 -1.85 5.29 -4.05
N ILE A 53 -2.48 5.01 -2.90
CA ILE A 53 -3.41 3.88 -2.76
C ILE A 53 -4.53 3.98 -3.80
N TYR A 54 -5.15 5.15 -3.96
CA TYR A 54 -6.16 5.37 -5.00
C TYR A 54 -5.61 5.12 -6.42
N LEU A 55 -4.38 5.55 -6.71
CA LEU A 55 -3.76 5.30 -8.01
C LEU A 55 -3.52 3.80 -8.27
N PHE A 56 -3.03 3.07 -7.27
CA PHE A 56 -2.83 1.62 -7.37
C PHE A 56 -4.15 0.88 -7.56
N GLU A 57 -5.15 1.18 -6.73
CA GLU A 57 -6.49 0.61 -6.87
C GLU A 57 -7.09 0.92 -8.26
N ARG A 58 -6.89 2.15 -8.75
CA ARG A 58 -7.34 2.52 -10.09
C ARG A 58 -6.61 1.75 -11.19
N SER A 59 -5.32 1.44 -11.04
CA SER A 59 -4.58 0.68 -12.05
C SER A 59 -5.05 -0.76 -12.19
N GLU A 60 -5.55 -1.37 -11.10
CA GLU A 60 -6.14 -2.72 -11.12
C GLU A 60 -7.42 -2.80 -11.98
N LEU A 61 -8.16 -1.70 -12.15
CA LEU A 61 -9.37 -1.69 -13.00
C LEU A 61 -9.10 -1.96 -14.48
N SER A 62 -7.87 -1.73 -14.93
CA SER A 62 -7.42 -1.96 -16.31
C SER A 62 -6.43 -3.11 -16.42
N TYR A 63 -6.25 -3.89 -15.36
CA TYR A 63 -5.38 -5.05 -15.36
C TYR A 63 -5.99 -6.15 -16.23
N ASP A 64 -5.20 -6.63 -17.20
CA ASP A 64 -5.56 -7.77 -18.03
C ASP A 64 -4.86 -9.01 -17.48
N PRO A 65 -5.58 -9.88 -16.74
CA PRO A 65 -4.97 -11.05 -16.14
C PRO A 65 -4.46 -12.03 -17.18
N GLU A 66 -4.97 -12.03 -18.43
CA GLU A 66 -4.53 -12.99 -19.46
C GLU A 66 -3.11 -12.71 -19.96
N ASN A 67 -2.69 -11.45 -19.87
CA ASN A 67 -1.37 -10.99 -20.30
C ASN A 67 -0.38 -10.81 -19.13
N ASP A 68 -0.75 -11.22 -17.92
CA ASP A 68 0.15 -11.14 -16.76
C ASP A 68 1.18 -12.29 -16.77
N PRO A 69 2.49 -12.01 -16.91
CA PRO A 69 3.55 -13.02 -16.84
C PRO A 69 3.63 -13.74 -15.49
N TYR A 70 2.98 -13.22 -14.45
CA TYR A 70 2.92 -13.80 -13.11
C TYR A 70 1.57 -14.47 -12.79
N ARG A 71 0.63 -14.55 -13.75
CA ARG A 71 -0.67 -15.21 -13.56
C ARG A 71 -0.47 -16.65 -13.06
N GLY A 72 -1.17 -17.02 -11.98
CA GLY A 72 -1.12 -18.37 -11.40
C GLY A 72 0.06 -18.65 -10.45
N HIS A 73 1.00 -17.71 -10.32
CA HIS A 73 2.11 -17.82 -9.37
C HIS A 73 1.82 -17.06 -8.09
N ASN A 74 2.23 -17.62 -6.95
CA ASN A 74 2.04 -16.97 -5.65
C ASN A 74 3.01 -15.78 -5.43
N PHE A 75 4.13 -15.75 -6.16
CA PHE A 75 5.20 -14.77 -6.00
C PHE A 75 5.84 -14.40 -7.35
N ASN A 76 6.34 -13.17 -7.48
CA ASN A 76 7.09 -12.73 -8.66
C ASN A 76 8.53 -13.26 -8.60
N VAL A 77 8.81 -14.35 -9.31
CA VAL A 77 10.18 -14.88 -9.48
C VAL A 77 10.81 -14.25 -10.72
N HIS A 78 12.04 -13.75 -10.59
CA HIS A 78 12.78 -13.23 -11.74
C HIS A 78 13.03 -14.35 -12.75
N PRO A 79 12.89 -14.14 -14.07
CA PRO A 79 13.03 -15.21 -15.08
C PRO A 79 14.33 -16.01 -14.97
N SER A 80 15.42 -15.35 -14.60
CA SER A 80 16.74 -16.00 -14.42
C SER A 80 16.83 -16.95 -13.22
N ARG A 81 15.81 -17.00 -12.36
CA ARG A 81 15.73 -17.83 -11.14
C ARG A 81 14.44 -18.64 -11.07
N ALA A 82 13.63 -18.64 -12.13
CA ALA A 82 12.38 -19.37 -12.16
C ALA A 82 12.59 -20.89 -11.94
N ASP A 83 13.73 -21.42 -12.40
CA ASP A 83 14.09 -22.84 -12.27
C ASP A 83 14.71 -23.22 -10.91
N ASP A 84 15.12 -22.24 -10.10
CA ASP A 84 15.87 -22.49 -8.86
C ASP A 84 14.97 -22.78 -7.64
N SER A 85 13.65 -22.59 -7.78
CA SER A 85 12.72 -22.69 -6.66
C SER A 85 11.44 -23.39 -7.11
N PRO A 86 11.24 -24.69 -6.80
CA PRO A 86 9.94 -25.32 -6.98
C PRO A 86 8.99 -24.70 -5.94
N LEU A 87 8.31 -23.64 -6.34
CA LEU A 87 7.32 -22.96 -5.50
C LEU A 87 5.95 -23.54 -5.79
N PRO A 88 5.15 -23.83 -4.75
CA PRO A 88 3.75 -24.19 -4.92
C PRO A 88 3.05 -23.12 -5.77
N THR A 89 2.32 -23.57 -6.77
CA THR A 89 1.42 -22.74 -7.57
C THR A 89 0.16 -22.42 -6.77
N ARG A 90 -0.61 -21.43 -7.21
CA ARG A 90 -1.81 -21.00 -6.48
C ARG A 90 -2.92 -22.07 -6.43
N ASP A 91 -2.86 -23.05 -7.34
CA ASP A 91 -3.83 -24.13 -7.45
C ASP A 91 -3.43 -25.40 -6.68
N ASP A 92 -2.24 -25.40 -6.05
CA ASP A 92 -1.83 -26.49 -5.15
C ASP A 92 -2.59 -26.35 -3.82
N ASP A 93 -3.71 -27.08 -3.67
CA ASP A 93 -4.49 -27.13 -2.42
C ASP A 93 -3.57 -27.63 -1.29
N PRO A 94 -3.32 -26.85 -0.22
CA PRO A 94 -2.48 -27.30 0.89
C PRO A 94 -3.08 -28.49 1.65
N ARG A 95 -4.32 -28.88 1.37
CA ARG A 95 -5.00 -30.05 1.97
C ARG A 95 -4.75 -31.37 1.25
N SER A 96 -4.05 -31.41 0.13
CA SER A 96 -3.72 -32.68 -0.56
C SER A 96 -2.38 -33.30 -0.11
N LEU A 97 -1.68 -32.68 0.85
CA LEU A 97 -0.38 -33.16 1.35
C LEU A 97 -0.48 -33.95 2.66
N SER A 98 -1.69 -34.31 3.10
CA SER A 98 -1.91 -35.04 4.36
C SER A 98 -2.82 -36.25 4.16
N GLU A 99 -2.41 -37.22 3.34
CA GLU A 99 -3.10 -38.50 3.19
C GLU A 99 -2.21 -39.53 2.47
N ASP A 100 -0.93 -39.69 2.87
CA ASP A 100 -0.09 -40.80 2.37
C ASP A 100 1.04 -41.21 3.35
N ASP A 101 0.87 -40.95 4.64
CA ASP A 101 1.71 -41.50 5.71
C ASP A 101 0.85 -42.32 6.68
N GLU A 102 0.19 -43.39 6.21
CA GLU A 102 -0.32 -44.48 7.06
C GLU A 102 -0.91 -45.64 6.21
N ASP A 103 -0.07 -46.54 5.65
CA ASP A 103 -0.34 -48.00 5.70
C ASP A 103 0.88 -48.87 5.29
N GLY A 104 1.37 -49.67 6.26
CA GLY A 104 1.72 -51.09 6.12
C GLY A 104 2.85 -51.57 5.19
N GLY A 105 3.94 -52.08 5.78
CA GLY A 105 4.86 -53.04 5.14
C GLY A 105 6.19 -53.26 5.85
#